data_AF-A0A4Q3HTC3-F1
#
_entry.id   AF-A0A4Q3HTC3-F1
#
_cell.length_a   1.000
_cell.length_b   1.000
_cell.length_c   1.000
_cell.angle_alpha   90.00
_cell.angle_beta   90.00
_cell.angle_gamma   90.00
#
_symmetry.space_group_name_H-M   'P 1'
#
loop_
_entity.id
_entity.type
_entity.pdbx_description
1 polymer ?
#
loop_
_entity_poly.entity_id
_entity_poly.type
_entity_poly.pdbx_seq_one_letter_code
_entity_poly.pdbx_strand_id
1 'polypeptide(L)'
;CGSDLHYYQDGGFGPIRVREPIISGHEASGFVEAIGDGVSGLSVGTLVAVNPSQPCGHCHYCGIGQPIHCLEMRFMGSAMRLPHEQGMFRDHLVVPAIQCHPVSADVSPEEAACAEPLAVCLHAVSQAGDLKNKRVLVTGAGPIGLLTVAAARYAGAAEIIVTDLADAALARAPAMGATETVNVAENAEALSPYLEGKGTVDVAFDCSAAGPALRTAFAALKPRGTLVQVGVTGDVTIPLNMLVGKEINWRGSQRFDREFAEAVDLISRRAIDVRPILSHTYPLEDAVSAFEQASDRSVACKVQIALFDHETGRTE
;
A
#
# COMPACT_ATOMS: atom_id res chain seq x y z
N CYS A 1 6.93 -3.81 -4.24
CA CYS A 1 5.95 -4.26 -3.23
C CYS A 1 6.33 -5.64 -2.64
N GLY A 2 5.67 -6.07 -1.55
CA GLY A 2 5.82 -7.43 -1.01
C GLY A 2 5.36 -8.53 -1.96
N SER A 3 4.42 -8.26 -2.88
CA SER A 3 4.03 -9.23 -3.91
C SER A 3 5.15 -9.52 -4.90
N ASP A 4 5.97 -8.52 -5.26
CA ASP A 4 7.14 -8.73 -6.11
C ASP A 4 8.18 -9.59 -5.39
N LEU A 5 8.39 -9.37 -4.08
CA LEU A 5 9.26 -10.22 -3.25
C LEU A 5 8.77 -11.68 -3.22
N HIS A 6 7.46 -11.92 -3.09
CA HIS A 6 6.92 -13.29 -3.17
C HIS A 6 7.08 -13.91 -4.55
N TYR A 7 7.02 -13.15 -5.64
CA TYR A 7 7.37 -13.68 -6.96
C TYR A 7 8.85 -14.07 -7.05
N TYR A 8 9.74 -13.24 -6.50
CA TYR A 8 11.17 -13.48 -6.49
C TYR A 8 11.59 -14.68 -5.61
N GLN A 9 11.06 -14.76 -4.38
CA GLN A 9 11.45 -15.75 -3.38
C GLN A 9 10.72 -17.08 -3.55
N ASP A 10 9.42 -17.03 -3.82
CA ASP A 10 8.52 -18.18 -3.71
C ASP A 10 7.89 -18.60 -5.05
N GLY A 11 8.13 -17.83 -6.12
CA GLY A 11 7.44 -18.02 -7.41
C GLY A 11 5.94 -17.62 -7.36
N GLY A 12 5.51 -16.89 -6.33
CA GLY A 12 4.16 -16.35 -6.16
C GLY A 12 3.57 -16.56 -4.77
N PHE A 13 2.35 -16.08 -4.55
CA PHE A 13 1.68 -16.07 -3.24
C PHE A 13 0.26 -16.66 -3.32
N GLY A 14 -0.12 -17.40 -2.29
CA GLY A 14 -1.42 -18.09 -2.23
C GLY A 14 -1.68 -18.95 -3.47
N PRO A 15 -2.80 -18.75 -4.22
CA PRO A 15 -3.09 -19.49 -5.44
C PRO A 15 -2.39 -18.93 -6.69
N ILE A 16 -1.74 -17.76 -6.61
CA ILE A 16 -1.13 -17.10 -7.76
C ILE A 16 0.31 -17.59 -7.93
N ARG A 17 0.66 -18.03 -9.14
CA ARG A 17 1.97 -18.61 -9.47
C ARG A 17 2.50 -18.07 -10.78
N VAL A 18 3.79 -17.76 -10.82
CA VAL A 18 4.54 -17.49 -12.04
C VAL A 18 4.66 -18.80 -12.83
N ARG A 19 4.16 -18.80 -14.05
CA ARG A 19 4.07 -19.96 -14.95
C ARG A 19 4.75 -19.71 -16.30
N GLU A 20 5.02 -18.45 -16.63
CA GLU A 20 5.81 -17.99 -17.77
C GLU A 20 6.63 -16.75 -17.35
N PRO A 21 7.64 -16.33 -18.14
CA PRO A 21 8.38 -15.10 -17.84
C PRO A 21 7.46 -13.89 -17.65
N ILE A 22 7.70 -13.13 -16.58
CA ILE A 22 6.93 -11.94 -16.22
C ILE A 22 7.89 -10.81 -15.84
N ILE A 23 7.65 -9.61 -16.35
CA ILE A 23 8.24 -8.37 -15.83
C ILE A 23 7.50 -8.02 -14.53
N SER A 24 8.21 -7.87 -13.41
CA SER A 24 7.64 -7.49 -12.12
C SER A 24 7.38 -5.98 -12.01
N GLY A 25 6.83 -5.54 -10.87
CA GLY A 25 6.61 -4.13 -10.57
C GLY A 25 5.26 -3.59 -11.05
N HIS A 26 4.59 -2.86 -10.17
CA HIS A 26 3.26 -2.26 -10.40
C HIS A 26 3.08 -0.90 -9.71
N GLU A 27 4.17 -0.37 -9.13
CA GLU A 27 4.20 0.89 -8.39
C GLU A 27 5.19 1.81 -9.12
N ALA A 28 4.72 2.53 -10.15
CA ALA A 28 5.62 3.28 -11.03
C ALA A 28 5.13 4.68 -11.35
N SER A 29 6.10 5.51 -11.71
CA SER A 29 5.94 6.82 -12.33
C SER A 29 6.90 6.92 -13.52
N GLY A 30 6.66 7.88 -14.39
CA GLY A 30 7.52 8.13 -15.54
C GLY A 30 7.13 9.37 -16.31
N PHE A 31 7.96 9.77 -17.26
CA PHE A 31 7.70 10.91 -18.12
C PHE A 31 6.99 10.45 -19.39
N VAL A 32 5.97 11.20 -19.81
CA VAL A 32 5.29 10.95 -21.10
C VAL A 32 6.28 11.23 -22.23
N GLU A 33 6.72 10.19 -22.93
CA GLU A 33 7.63 10.32 -24.08
C GLU A 33 6.87 10.59 -25.39
N ALA A 34 5.78 9.86 -25.61
CA ALA A 34 4.96 9.96 -26.82
C ALA A 34 3.47 9.84 -26.49
N ILE A 35 2.64 10.42 -27.34
CA ILE A 35 1.17 10.44 -27.19
C ILE A 35 0.55 9.86 -28.45
N GLY A 36 -0.35 8.88 -28.27
CA GLY A 36 -1.09 8.27 -29.37
C GLY A 36 -2.17 9.20 -29.94
N ASP A 37 -2.56 8.95 -31.19
CA ASP A 37 -3.60 9.73 -31.86
C ASP A 37 -4.92 9.72 -31.07
N GLY A 38 -5.52 10.91 -30.91
CA GLY A 38 -6.79 11.09 -30.20
C GLY A 38 -6.70 11.17 -28.67
N VAL A 39 -5.50 10.98 -28.09
CA VAL A 39 -5.28 11.25 -26.66
C VAL A 39 -5.24 12.76 -26.40
N SER A 40 -5.91 13.19 -25.33
CA SER A 40 -5.93 14.57 -24.86
C SER A 40 -5.70 14.63 -23.34
N GLY A 41 -5.35 15.80 -22.82
CA GLY A 41 -5.13 16.01 -21.37
C GLY A 41 -3.76 15.59 -20.83
N LEU A 42 -2.85 15.12 -21.70
CA LEU A 42 -1.45 14.83 -21.38
C LEU A 42 -0.52 15.62 -22.31
N SER A 43 0.72 15.83 -21.90
CA SER A 43 1.75 16.48 -22.72
C SER A 43 3.06 15.71 -22.60
N VAL A 44 3.84 15.70 -23.68
CA VAL A 44 5.20 15.12 -23.66
C VAL A 44 6.04 15.83 -22.60
N GLY A 45 6.82 15.07 -21.83
CA GLY A 45 7.60 15.55 -20.70
C GLY A 45 6.83 15.71 -19.39
N THR A 46 5.51 15.47 -19.37
CA THR A 46 4.75 15.46 -18.11
C THR A 46 5.12 14.23 -17.28
N LEU A 47 5.49 14.44 -16.01
CA LEU A 47 5.64 13.36 -15.03
C LEU A 47 4.24 12.85 -14.65
N VAL A 48 4.05 11.54 -14.71
CA VAL A 48 2.80 10.87 -14.35
C VAL A 48 3.07 9.73 -13.37
N ALA A 49 2.17 9.53 -12.42
CA ALA A 49 2.02 8.24 -11.73
C ALA A 49 1.15 7.33 -12.58
N VAL A 50 1.49 6.04 -12.67
CA VAL A 50 0.80 5.08 -13.54
C VAL A 50 -0.08 4.15 -12.71
N ASN A 51 -1.40 4.21 -12.90
CA ASN A 51 -2.34 3.31 -12.27
C ASN A 51 -2.20 1.90 -12.90
N PRO A 52 -1.87 0.85 -12.14
CA PRO A 52 -1.68 -0.50 -12.70
C PRO A 52 -3.00 -1.22 -13.07
N SER A 53 -4.16 -0.69 -12.68
CA SER A 53 -5.45 -1.35 -12.84
C SER A 53 -6.11 -1.08 -14.20
N GLN A 54 -6.61 -2.15 -14.83
CA GLN A 54 -7.36 -2.13 -16.08
C GLN A 54 -8.64 -2.99 -15.91
N PRO A 55 -9.69 -2.45 -15.26
CA PRO A 55 -10.99 -3.10 -15.22
C PRO A 55 -11.63 -3.15 -16.62
N CYS A 56 -12.44 -4.18 -16.91
CA CYS A 56 -13.03 -4.34 -18.25
C CYS A 56 -14.18 -3.36 -18.54
N GLY A 57 -14.77 -2.75 -17.51
CA GLY A 57 -15.84 -1.77 -17.65
C GLY A 57 -17.23 -2.35 -17.95
N HIS A 58 -17.36 -3.66 -18.24
CA HIS A 58 -18.62 -4.25 -18.67
C HIS A 58 -19.09 -5.48 -17.86
N CYS A 59 -18.26 -6.07 -17.01
CA CYS A 59 -18.69 -7.18 -16.16
C CYS A 59 -19.66 -6.70 -15.04
N HIS A 60 -20.31 -7.64 -14.36
CA HIS A 60 -21.27 -7.33 -13.28
C HIS A 60 -20.71 -6.33 -12.26
N TYR A 61 -19.52 -6.60 -11.71
CA TYR A 61 -18.91 -5.73 -10.70
C TYR A 61 -18.57 -4.33 -11.24
N CYS A 62 -18.09 -4.22 -12.48
CA CYS A 62 -17.91 -2.92 -13.12
C CYS A 62 -19.25 -2.18 -13.27
N GLY A 63 -20.31 -2.88 -13.71
CA GLY A 63 -21.63 -2.31 -13.92
C GLY A 63 -22.32 -1.80 -12.65
N ILE A 64 -21.95 -2.32 -11.47
CA ILE A 64 -22.45 -1.84 -10.16
C ILE A 64 -21.48 -0.88 -9.46
N GLY A 65 -20.46 -0.37 -10.17
CA GLY A 65 -19.50 0.59 -9.61
C GLY A 65 -18.48 -0.01 -8.64
N GLN A 66 -18.12 -1.28 -8.81
CA GLN A 66 -17.10 -2.00 -8.03
C GLN A 66 -15.99 -2.56 -8.93
N PRO A 67 -15.28 -1.73 -9.71
CA PRO A 67 -14.27 -2.20 -10.66
C PRO A 67 -13.10 -2.94 -10.01
N ILE A 68 -12.84 -2.74 -8.71
CA ILE A 68 -11.86 -3.48 -7.91
C ILE A 68 -12.09 -5.00 -7.99
N HIS A 69 -13.36 -5.41 -8.05
CA HIS A 69 -13.77 -6.82 -8.12
C HIS A 69 -14.04 -7.29 -9.57
N CYS A 70 -13.55 -6.54 -10.56
CA CYS A 70 -13.74 -6.89 -11.96
C CYS A 70 -13.29 -8.33 -12.28
N LEU A 71 -14.20 -9.10 -12.89
CA LEU A 71 -13.95 -10.49 -13.29
C LEU A 71 -12.81 -10.62 -14.33
N GLU A 72 -12.63 -9.56 -15.11
CA GLU A 72 -11.65 -9.45 -16.19
C GLU A 72 -10.55 -8.43 -15.88
N MET A 73 -10.34 -8.11 -14.59
CA MET A 73 -9.28 -7.21 -14.14
C MET A 73 -7.93 -7.63 -14.71
N ARG A 74 -7.29 -6.75 -15.49
CA ARG A 74 -5.87 -6.81 -15.82
C ARG A 74 -5.15 -5.88 -14.85
N PHE A 75 -4.12 -6.38 -14.19
CA PHE A 75 -3.34 -5.60 -13.23
C PHE A 75 -1.87 -5.82 -13.57
N MET A 76 -1.18 -4.75 -13.96
CA MET A 76 0.21 -4.83 -14.41
C MET A 76 1.09 -5.47 -13.34
N GLY A 77 2.06 -6.29 -13.74
CA GLY A 77 2.95 -7.00 -12.81
C GLY A 77 2.26 -8.13 -12.03
N SER A 78 1.15 -8.68 -12.55
CA SER A 78 0.39 -9.74 -11.89
C SER A 78 0.42 -11.05 -12.67
N ALA A 79 0.84 -12.11 -11.98
CA ALA A 79 0.79 -13.49 -12.49
C ALA A 79 -0.60 -14.16 -12.36
N MET A 80 -1.64 -13.41 -11.98
CA MET A 80 -2.99 -13.95 -11.79
C MET A 80 -3.60 -14.50 -13.08
N ARG A 81 -3.34 -13.84 -14.22
CA ARG A 81 -3.81 -14.28 -15.55
C ARG A 81 -2.76 -15.09 -16.28
N LEU A 82 -3.20 -15.81 -17.30
CA LEU A 82 -2.35 -16.44 -18.30
C LEU A 82 -2.85 -16.05 -19.70
N PRO A 83 -2.05 -15.39 -20.56
CA PRO A 83 -0.68 -14.91 -20.27
C PRO A 83 -0.63 -13.92 -19.10
N HIS A 84 0.52 -13.82 -18.45
CA HIS A 84 0.74 -12.91 -17.32
C HIS A 84 0.66 -11.45 -17.77
N GLU A 85 0.12 -10.59 -16.90
CA GLU A 85 0.14 -9.15 -17.15
C GLU A 85 1.53 -8.61 -16.82
N GLN A 86 2.23 -8.14 -17.85
CA GLN A 86 3.60 -7.64 -17.71
C GLN A 86 3.62 -6.35 -16.86
N GLY A 87 4.61 -6.25 -15.99
CA GLY A 87 4.80 -5.15 -15.05
C GLY A 87 5.57 -3.96 -15.60
N MET A 88 6.05 -3.15 -14.66
CA MET A 88 6.55 -1.80 -14.89
C MET A 88 8.06 -1.63 -14.66
N PHE A 89 8.79 -2.67 -14.22
CA PHE A 89 10.26 -2.62 -14.16
C PHE A 89 10.89 -2.77 -15.56
N ARG A 90 10.68 -1.75 -16.39
CA ARG A 90 11.19 -1.61 -17.77
C ARG A 90 11.25 -0.14 -18.16
N ASP A 91 12.23 0.20 -18.97
CA ASP A 91 12.52 1.53 -19.52
C ASP A 91 11.32 2.20 -20.24
N HIS A 92 10.58 1.42 -21.04
CA HIS A 92 9.43 1.93 -21.81
C HIS A 92 8.16 1.11 -21.52
N LEU A 93 7.04 1.81 -21.33
CA LEU A 93 5.72 1.20 -21.18
C LEU A 93 4.65 1.96 -21.96
N VAL A 94 3.83 1.23 -22.71
CA VAL A 94 2.65 1.77 -23.40
C VAL A 94 1.42 1.45 -22.56
N VAL A 95 0.69 2.48 -22.15
CA VAL A 95 -0.55 2.34 -21.38
C VAL A 95 -1.65 3.26 -21.94
N PRO A 96 -2.92 2.88 -21.79
CA PRO A 96 -4.04 3.79 -21.93
C PRO A 96 -3.83 5.10 -21.17
N ALA A 97 -4.12 6.24 -21.82
CA ALA A 97 -3.94 7.57 -21.22
C ALA A 97 -4.68 7.75 -19.88
N ILE A 98 -5.80 7.04 -19.67
CA ILE A 98 -6.57 7.07 -18.43
C ILE A 98 -5.81 6.48 -17.22
N GLN A 99 -4.75 5.69 -17.44
CA GLN A 99 -3.89 5.18 -16.38
C GLN A 99 -2.81 6.18 -15.98
N CYS A 100 -2.57 7.23 -16.77
CA CYS A 100 -1.54 8.23 -16.50
C CYS A 100 -2.15 9.40 -15.71
N HIS A 101 -1.71 9.57 -14.47
CA HIS A 101 -2.14 10.66 -13.60
C HIS A 101 -1.02 11.68 -13.44
N PRO A 102 -1.14 12.90 -14.02
CA PRO A 102 -0.14 13.95 -13.87
C PRO A 102 0.05 14.35 -12.41
N VAL A 103 1.31 14.59 -12.03
CA VAL A 103 1.66 15.13 -10.71
C VAL A 103 2.09 16.60 -10.80
N SER A 104 2.13 17.31 -9.68
CA SER A 104 2.65 18.68 -9.66
C SER A 104 4.16 18.73 -9.95
N ALA A 105 4.64 19.86 -10.46
CA ALA A 105 6.03 20.03 -10.90
C ALA A 105 7.08 19.83 -9.78
N ASP A 106 6.68 20.01 -8.52
CA ASP A 106 7.55 19.88 -7.36
C ASP A 106 7.61 18.44 -6.80
N VAL A 107 6.91 17.48 -7.43
CA VAL A 107 6.93 16.06 -7.04
C VAL A 107 8.00 15.33 -7.84
N SER A 108 8.89 14.60 -7.15
CA SER A 108 9.87 13.76 -7.83
C SER A 108 9.25 12.45 -8.34
N PRO A 109 9.87 11.74 -9.30
CA PRO A 109 9.39 10.44 -9.75
C PRO A 109 9.28 9.41 -8.61
N GLU A 110 10.23 9.41 -7.67
CA GLU A 110 10.23 8.56 -6.49
C GLU A 110 8.96 8.75 -5.64
N GLU A 111 8.57 10.01 -5.46
CA GLU A 111 7.36 10.36 -4.73
C GLU A 111 6.10 9.96 -5.51
N ALA A 112 6.06 10.23 -6.81
CA ALA A 112 4.93 9.87 -7.67
C ALA A 112 4.70 8.35 -7.73
N ALA A 113 5.76 7.54 -7.71
CA ALA A 113 5.67 6.08 -7.68
C ALA A 113 5.01 5.54 -6.38
N CYS A 114 4.94 6.35 -5.32
CA CYS A 114 4.22 6.01 -4.09
C CYS A 114 2.70 6.24 -4.18
N ALA A 115 2.16 6.73 -5.30
CA ALA A 115 0.72 6.89 -5.48
C ALA A 115 -0.04 5.56 -5.34
N GLU A 116 0.51 4.47 -5.90
CA GLU A 116 -0.08 3.13 -5.82
C GLU A 116 -0.24 2.64 -4.37
N PRO A 117 0.83 2.55 -3.56
CA PRO A 117 0.69 2.03 -2.21
C PRO A 117 -0.08 3.01 -1.29
N LEU A 118 -0.06 4.32 -1.57
CA LEU A 118 -0.89 5.28 -0.85
C LEU A 118 -2.38 5.05 -1.17
N ALA A 119 -2.72 4.77 -2.43
CA ALA A 119 -4.10 4.46 -2.83
C ALA A 119 -4.63 3.21 -2.11
N VAL A 120 -3.80 2.18 -1.93
CA VAL A 120 -4.15 0.99 -1.13
C VAL A 120 -4.56 1.39 0.30
N CYS A 121 -3.80 2.31 0.90
CA CYS A 121 -4.01 2.75 2.28
C CYS A 121 -5.22 3.69 2.43
N LEU A 122 -5.45 4.58 1.45
CA LEU A 122 -6.66 5.39 1.38
C LEU A 122 -7.91 4.52 1.22
N HIS A 123 -7.84 3.49 0.36
CA HIS A 123 -8.93 2.54 0.22
C HIS A 123 -9.19 1.78 1.52
N ALA A 124 -8.14 1.33 2.21
CA ALA A 124 -8.28 0.70 3.53
C ALA A 124 -8.96 1.63 4.54
N VAL A 125 -8.54 2.90 4.63
CA VAL A 125 -9.18 3.91 5.50
C VAL A 125 -10.65 4.10 5.15
N SER A 126 -11.01 4.10 3.86
CA SER A 126 -12.40 4.20 3.42
C SER A 126 -13.27 3.02 3.92
N GLN A 127 -12.68 1.83 4.12
CA GLN A 127 -13.38 0.66 4.68
C GLN A 127 -13.70 0.82 6.17
N ALA A 128 -12.98 1.68 6.90
CA ALA A 128 -13.14 1.85 8.35
C ALA A 128 -14.33 2.72 8.76
N GLY A 129 -14.79 3.61 7.87
CA GLY A 129 -15.79 4.64 8.18
C GLY A 129 -15.15 5.96 8.66
N ASP A 130 -15.90 6.76 9.42
CA ASP A 130 -15.43 8.06 9.91
C ASP A 130 -14.35 7.91 11.01
N LEU A 131 -13.16 8.44 10.73
CA LEU A 131 -12.02 8.44 11.65
C LEU A 131 -11.90 9.72 12.48
N LYS A 132 -12.77 10.72 12.27
CA LYS A 132 -12.69 11.98 12.99
C LYS A 132 -12.77 11.78 14.50
N ASN A 133 -11.75 12.28 15.21
CA ASN A 133 -11.61 12.17 16.66
C ASN A 133 -11.57 10.72 17.18
N LYS A 134 -11.19 9.76 16.33
CA LYS A 134 -11.08 8.34 16.72
C LYS A 134 -9.69 7.99 17.19
N ARG A 135 -9.63 6.94 18.03
CA ARG A 135 -8.42 6.21 18.38
C ARG A 135 -8.22 5.07 17.40
N VAL A 136 -7.08 5.07 16.72
CA VAL A 136 -6.72 4.12 15.67
C VAL A 136 -5.51 3.29 16.11
N LEU A 137 -5.56 1.98 15.91
CA LEU A 137 -4.41 1.08 16.02
C LEU A 137 -3.97 0.63 14.63
N VAL A 138 -2.69 0.72 14.31
CA VAL A 138 -2.10 0.15 13.09
C VAL A 138 -1.07 -0.90 13.50
N THR A 139 -1.28 -2.15 13.09
CA THR A 139 -0.33 -3.24 13.37
C THR A 139 0.56 -3.48 12.15
N GLY A 140 1.88 -3.45 12.36
CA GLY A 140 2.90 -3.45 11.32
C GLY A 140 3.26 -2.03 10.90
N ALA A 141 4.55 -1.69 10.97
CA ALA A 141 5.17 -0.43 10.58
C ALA A 141 6.01 -0.58 9.28
N GLY A 142 5.66 -1.53 8.42
CA GLY A 142 6.14 -1.57 7.04
C GLY A 142 5.51 -0.47 6.17
N PRO A 143 5.84 -0.39 4.87
CA PRO A 143 5.34 0.66 3.97
C PRO A 143 3.82 0.87 4.02
N ILE A 144 3.04 -0.21 3.96
CA ILE A 144 1.57 -0.15 4.01
C ILE A 144 1.07 0.35 5.36
N GLY A 145 1.68 -0.08 6.47
CA GLY A 145 1.32 0.40 7.80
C GLY A 145 1.60 1.90 7.95
N LEU A 146 2.79 2.34 7.54
CA LEU A 146 3.21 3.74 7.59
C LEU A 146 2.34 4.65 6.71
N LEU A 147 1.98 4.21 5.50
CA LEU A 147 1.06 4.96 4.65
C LEU A 147 -0.38 4.94 5.19
N THR A 148 -0.80 3.85 5.86
CA THR A 148 -2.09 3.78 6.57
C THR A 148 -2.13 4.76 7.73
N VAL A 149 -1.03 4.96 8.47
CA VAL A 149 -0.90 6.00 9.51
C VAL A 149 -1.15 7.38 8.91
N ALA A 150 -0.48 7.71 7.80
CA ALA A 150 -0.65 9.02 7.16
C ALA A 150 -2.06 9.22 6.60
N ALA A 151 -2.65 8.19 5.99
CA ALA A 151 -4.03 8.22 5.51
C ALA A 151 -5.03 8.39 6.66
N ALA A 152 -4.84 7.68 7.78
CA ALA A 152 -5.69 7.80 8.96
C ALA A 152 -5.57 9.18 9.61
N ARG A 153 -4.35 9.74 9.67
CA ARG A 153 -4.10 11.10 10.14
C ARG A 153 -4.81 12.13 9.28
N TYR A 154 -4.69 12.01 7.96
CA TYR A 154 -5.38 12.87 7.00
C TYR A 154 -6.91 12.78 7.14
N ALA A 155 -7.45 11.59 7.43
CA ALA A 155 -8.87 11.37 7.70
C ALA A 155 -9.36 11.88 9.07
N GLY A 156 -8.48 12.48 9.89
CA GLY A 156 -8.85 13.14 11.15
C GLY A 156 -8.80 12.28 12.40
N ALA A 157 -8.09 11.14 12.36
CA ALA A 157 -7.80 10.36 13.57
C ALA A 157 -7.07 11.24 14.61
N ALA A 158 -7.57 11.20 15.86
CA ALA A 158 -7.02 12.00 16.95
C ALA A 158 -5.77 11.36 17.56
N GLU A 159 -5.80 10.04 17.70
CA GLU A 159 -4.76 9.22 18.31
C GLU A 159 -4.49 8.02 17.42
N ILE A 160 -3.23 7.80 17.06
CA ILE A 160 -2.80 6.74 16.16
C ILE A 160 -1.64 5.99 16.84
N ILE A 161 -1.94 4.78 17.30
CA ILE A 161 -1.00 3.85 17.92
C ILE A 161 -0.46 2.94 16.83
N VAL A 162 0.86 2.81 16.73
CA VAL A 162 1.50 1.93 15.76
C VAL A 162 2.30 0.87 16.49
N THR A 163 2.09 -0.40 16.15
CA THR A 163 2.82 -1.51 16.77
C THR A 163 3.67 -2.23 15.74
N ASP A 164 4.89 -2.59 16.11
CA ASP A 164 5.76 -3.50 15.34
C ASP A 164 6.66 -4.29 16.29
N LEU A 165 7.48 -5.18 15.76
CA LEU A 165 8.49 -5.95 16.49
C LEU A 165 9.87 -5.27 16.48
N ALA A 166 10.08 -4.27 15.62
CA ALA A 166 11.38 -3.62 15.43
C ALA A 166 11.29 -2.09 15.53
N ASP A 167 12.14 -1.51 16.37
CA ASP A 167 12.27 -0.04 16.51
C ASP A 167 12.65 0.64 15.19
N ALA A 168 13.47 -0.01 14.36
CA ALA A 168 13.85 0.51 13.06
C ALA A 168 12.64 0.74 12.14
N ALA A 169 11.64 -0.15 12.19
CA ALA A 169 10.39 0.02 11.45
C ALA A 169 9.53 1.14 12.06
N LEU A 170 9.44 1.19 13.39
CA LEU A 170 8.67 2.20 14.13
C LEU A 170 9.24 3.62 14.01
N ALA A 171 10.54 3.77 13.80
CA ALA A 171 11.22 5.07 13.77
C ALA A 171 10.64 6.05 12.73
N ARG A 172 10.04 5.53 11.65
CA ARG A 172 9.41 6.34 10.60
C ARG A 172 7.97 6.76 10.93
N ALA A 173 7.31 6.08 11.86
CA ALA A 173 5.88 6.27 12.13
C ALA A 173 5.50 7.68 12.65
N PRO A 174 6.29 8.36 13.52
CA PRO A 174 5.96 9.71 13.95
C PRO A 174 5.91 10.72 12.78
N ALA A 175 6.84 10.61 11.83
CA ALA A 175 6.86 11.46 10.63
C ALA A 175 5.62 11.25 9.73
N MET A 176 5.00 10.07 9.82
CA MET A 176 3.75 9.73 9.12
C MET A 176 2.50 10.15 9.90
N GLY A 177 2.62 10.60 11.15
CA GLY A 177 1.51 11.08 11.97
C GLY A 177 1.10 10.16 13.13
N ALA A 178 1.90 9.14 13.45
CA ALA A 178 1.68 8.34 14.66
C ALA A 178 1.79 9.21 15.91
N THR A 179 0.88 9.02 16.86
CA THR A 179 0.93 9.68 18.18
C THR A 179 1.65 8.82 19.21
N GLU A 180 1.66 7.50 19.01
CA GLU A 180 2.37 6.55 19.85
C GLU A 180 2.92 5.39 19.00
N THR A 181 4.10 4.90 19.37
CA THR A 181 4.73 3.73 18.78
C THR A 181 5.04 2.72 19.88
N VAL A 182 4.70 1.45 19.66
CA VAL A 182 4.94 0.38 20.63
C VAL A 182 5.69 -0.76 19.97
N ASN A 183 6.90 -1.03 20.44
CA ASN A 183 7.60 -2.26 20.14
C ASN A 183 7.03 -3.38 21.02
N VAL A 184 6.18 -4.22 20.44
CA VAL A 184 5.48 -5.28 21.18
C VAL A 184 6.37 -6.50 21.45
N ALA A 185 7.55 -6.58 20.84
CA ALA A 185 8.55 -7.60 21.19
C ALA A 185 9.27 -7.26 22.50
N GLU A 186 9.48 -5.97 22.77
CA GLU A 186 10.21 -5.50 23.95
C GLU A 186 9.30 -5.07 25.11
N ASN A 187 8.17 -4.41 24.81
CA ASN A 187 7.27 -3.83 25.81
C ASN A 187 5.81 -3.95 25.40
N ALA A 188 5.29 -5.18 25.33
CA ALA A 188 3.87 -5.42 25.06
C ALA A 188 2.93 -4.77 26.08
N GLU A 189 3.37 -4.56 27.33
CA GLU A 189 2.59 -3.93 28.40
C GLU A 189 2.27 -2.45 28.13
N ALA A 190 2.99 -1.79 27.23
CA ALA A 190 2.62 -0.45 26.78
C ALA A 190 1.24 -0.41 26.11
N LEU A 191 0.73 -1.55 25.62
CA LEU A 191 -0.63 -1.62 25.09
C LEU A 191 -1.72 -1.76 26.16
N SER A 192 -1.37 -2.04 27.41
CA SER A 192 -2.34 -2.31 28.48
C SER A 192 -3.45 -1.25 28.63
N PRO A 193 -3.19 0.07 28.53
CA PRO A 193 -4.25 1.09 28.55
C PRO A 193 -5.30 0.92 27.43
N TYR A 194 -4.92 0.33 26.30
CA TYR A 194 -5.80 0.09 25.16
C TYR A 194 -6.62 -1.19 25.29
N LEU A 195 -6.18 -2.10 26.17
CA LEU A 195 -6.80 -3.41 26.42
C LEU A 195 -7.80 -3.38 27.60
N GLU A 196 -7.83 -2.30 28.37
CA GLU A 196 -8.68 -2.18 29.55
C GLU A 196 -10.18 -2.40 29.25
N GLY A 197 -10.88 -3.05 30.19
CA GLY A 197 -12.30 -3.33 30.10
C GLY A 197 -12.64 -4.24 28.92
N LYS A 198 -13.24 -3.65 27.88
CA LYS A 198 -13.57 -4.36 26.62
C LYS A 198 -12.76 -3.84 25.44
N GLY A 199 -11.64 -3.16 25.68
CA GLY A 199 -10.87 -2.44 24.67
C GLY A 199 -11.38 -1.02 24.46
N THR A 200 -10.49 -0.12 24.05
CA THR A 200 -10.76 1.32 23.90
C THR A 200 -10.50 1.87 22.50
N VAL A 201 -9.92 1.08 21.59
CA VAL A 201 -9.63 1.47 20.21
C VAL A 201 -10.91 1.47 19.38
N ASP A 202 -11.14 2.50 18.57
CA ASP A 202 -12.31 2.59 17.69
C ASP A 202 -12.12 1.74 16.43
N VAL A 203 -10.95 1.87 15.80
CA VAL A 203 -10.60 1.25 14.53
C VAL A 203 -9.20 0.66 14.60
N ALA A 204 -9.02 -0.55 14.09
CA ALA A 204 -7.72 -1.16 13.92
C ALA A 204 -7.48 -1.49 12.44
N PHE A 205 -6.28 -1.23 11.94
CA PHE A 205 -5.80 -1.66 10.63
C PHE A 205 -4.72 -2.71 10.82
N ASP A 206 -4.98 -3.94 10.36
CA ASP A 206 -3.94 -4.96 10.34
C ASP A 206 -3.18 -4.92 9.02
N CYS A 207 -1.93 -4.45 9.09
CA CYS A 207 -0.99 -4.40 7.96
C CYS A 207 0.11 -5.47 8.09
N SER A 208 0.13 -6.23 9.19
CA SER A 208 1.13 -7.26 9.48
C SER A 208 0.74 -8.64 8.96
N ALA A 209 -0.56 -8.94 8.92
CA ALA A 209 -1.13 -10.27 8.73
C ALA A 209 -0.63 -11.32 9.76
N ALA A 210 -0.13 -10.89 10.92
CA ALA A 210 0.37 -11.80 11.94
C ALA A 210 -0.73 -12.19 12.93
N GLY A 211 -0.91 -13.50 13.16
CA GLY A 211 -1.90 -14.01 14.11
C GLY A 211 -1.83 -13.39 15.53
N PRO A 212 -0.64 -13.17 16.13
CA PRO A 212 -0.50 -12.44 17.40
C PRO A 212 -0.96 -10.97 17.33
N ALA A 213 -0.66 -10.28 16.23
CA ALA A 213 -1.09 -8.90 16.03
C ALA A 213 -2.61 -8.80 15.88
N LEU A 214 -3.23 -9.73 15.14
CA LEU A 214 -4.69 -9.82 15.03
C LEU A 214 -5.34 -10.05 16.39
N ARG A 215 -4.83 -10.98 17.20
CA ARG A 215 -5.34 -11.21 18.57
C ARG A 215 -5.27 -9.94 19.41
N THR A 216 -4.17 -9.20 19.31
CA THR A 216 -4.00 -7.92 20.01
C THR A 216 -5.00 -6.87 19.52
N ALA A 217 -5.21 -6.75 18.21
CA ALA A 217 -6.20 -5.84 17.63
C ALA A 217 -7.62 -6.18 18.08
N PHE A 218 -8.01 -7.47 18.08
CA PHE A 218 -9.30 -7.92 18.61
C PHE A 218 -9.49 -7.58 20.09
N ALA A 219 -8.44 -7.68 20.90
CA ALA A 219 -8.49 -7.32 22.32
C ALA A 219 -8.62 -5.80 22.52
N ALA A 220 -7.86 -5.00 21.77
CA ALA A 220 -7.81 -3.55 21.88
C ALA A 220 -9.07 -2.83 21.36
N LEU A 221 -9.75 -3.39 20.35
CA LEU A 221 -10.96 -2.79 19.80
C LEU A 221 -12.08 -2.69 20.84
N LYS A 222 -12.80 -1.59 20.93
CA LYS A 222 -14.01 -1.53 21.76
C LYS A 222 -15.15 -2.38 21.17
N PRO A 223 -16.23 -2.68 21.92
CA PRO A 223 -17.43 -3.28 21.35
C PRO A 223 -17.95 -2.48 20.14
N ARG A 224 -18.26 -3.18 19.05
CA ARG A 224 -18.67 -2.66 17.74
C ARG A 224 -17.61 -1.79 17.04
N GLY A 225 -16.35 -1.89 17.46
CA GLY A 225 -15.21 -1.34 16.74
C GLY A 225 -14.99 -2.04 15.40
N THR A 226 -14.16 -1.43 14.55
CA THR A 226 -13.88 -1.94 13.20
C THR A 226 -12.45 -2.43 13.08
N LEU A 227 -12.26 -3.65 12.59
CA LEU A 227 -10.97 -4.16 12.13
C LEU A 227 -10.96 -4.14 10.60
N VAL A 228 -10.00 -3.46 10.00
CA VAL A 228 -9.73 -3.52 8.56
C VAL A 228 -8.47 -4.37 8.33
N GLN A 229 -8.65 -5.52 7.68
CA GLN A 229 -7.57 -6.40 7.24
C GLN A 229 -6.98 -5.86 5.93
N VAL A 230 -5.71 -5.44 5.96
CA VAL A 230 -4.98 -4.92 4.80
C VAL A 230 -3.84 -5.86 4.42
N GLY A 231 -3.08 -6.33 5.41
CA GLY A 231 -2.05 -7.35 5.22
C GLY A 231 -2.69 -8.66 4.74
N VAL A 232 -1.96 -9.38 3.89
CA VAL A 232 -2.41 -10.67 3.35
C VAL A 232 -1.47 -11.76 3.86
N THR A 233 -2.06 -12.84 4.36
CA THR A 233 -1.36 -14.09 4.68
C THR A 233 -2.28 -15.27 4.33
N GLY A 234 -1.82 -16.50 4.59
CA GLY A 234 -2.66 -17.69 4.50
C GLY A 234 -3.68 -17.81 5.62
N ASP A 235 -4.11 -19.04 5.90
CA ASP A 235 -5.05 -19.29 6.98
C ASP A 235 -4.44 -18.99 8.35
N VAL A 236 -5.22 -18.36 9.24
CA VAL A 236 -4.82 -18.04 10.61
C VAL A 236 -5.92 -18.37 11.61
N THR A 237 -5.53 -18.76 12.82
CA THR A 237 -6.48 -18.96 13.93
C THR A 237 -6.96 -17.61 14.48
N ILE A 238 -8.28 -17.40 14.44
CA ILE A 238 -8.94 -16.16 14.84
C ILE A 238 -9.68 -16.28 16.18
N PRO A 239 -9.71 -15.24 17.03
CA PRO A 239 -10.42 -15.28 18.32
C PRO A 239 -11.93 -15.05 18.14
N LEU A 240 -12.66 -16.06 17.64
CA LEU A 240 -14.10 -15.96 17.35
C LEU A 240 -14.94 -15.47 18.53
N ASN A 241 -14.59 -15.85 19.77
CA ASN A 241 -15.30 -15.38 20.96
C ASN A 241 -15.22 -13.85 21.12
N MET A 242 -14.09 -13.23 20.77
CA MET A 242 -13.95 -11.77 20.81
C MET A 242 -14.71 -11.11 19.66
N LEU A 243 -14.62 -11.69 18.45
CA LEU A 243 -15.38 -11.22 17.29
C LEU A 243 -16.88 -11.17 17.60
N VAL A 244 -17.45 -12.28 18.08
CA VAL A 244 -18.88 -12.41 18.40
C VAL A 244 -19.23 -11.61 19.65
N GLY A 245 -18.50 -11.80 20.75
CA GLY A 245 -18.84 -11.19 22.04
C GLY A 245 -18.71 -9.66 22.09
N LYS A 246 -17.95 -9.07 21.16
CA LYS A 246 -17.79 -7.62 21.01
C LYS A 246 -18.46 -7.09 19.75
N GLU A 247 -19.10 -7.94 18.94
CA GLU A 247 -19.74 -7.57 17.67
C GLU A 247 -18.78 -6.76 16.77
N ILE A 248 -17.53 -7.21 16.65
CA ILE A 248 -16.50 -6.50 15.87
C ILE A 248 -16.89 -6.51 14.38
N ASN A 249 -16.82 -5.35 13.74
CA ASN A 249 -16.95 -5.23 12.30
C ASN A 249 -15.62 -5.58 11.65
N TRP A 250 -15.48 -6.78 11.10
CA TRP A 250 -14.25 -7.17 10.41
C TRP A 250 -14.41 -7.08 8.88
N ARG A 251 -13.58 -6.27 8.24
CA ARG A 251 -13.63 -6.00 6.80
C ARG A 251 -12.27 -6.28 6.15
N GLY A 252 -12.28 -6.79 4.93
CA GLY A 252 -11.10 -6.82 4.07
C GLY A 252 -10.97 -5.54 3.26
N SER A 253 -9.73 -5.14 2.95
CA SER A 253 -9.42 -4.10 1.97
C SER A 253 -8.63 -4.71 0.82
N GLN A 254 -9.04 -4.44 -0.42
CA GLN A 254 -8.38 -4.98 -1.61
C GLN A 254 -8.04 -3.83 -2.56
N ARG A 255 -6.74 -3.60 -2.78
CA ARG A 255 -6.26 -2.61 -3.76
C ARG A 255 -6.93 -1.24 -3.56
N PHE A 256 -7.48 -0.66 -4.62
CA PHE A 256 -8.08 0.67 -4.70
C PHE A 256 -8.82 0.82 -6.03
N ASP A 257 -9.59 1.90 -6.16
CA ASP A 257 -10.22 2.37 -7.39
C ASP A 257 -9.91 3.86 -7.59
N ARG A 258 -10.88 4.74 -7.25
CA ARG A 258 -10.74 6.20 -7.32
C ARG A 258 -9.64 6.76 -6.42
N GLU A 259 -9.24 6.01 -5.39
CA GLU A 259 -8.23 6.42 -4.43
C GLU A 259 -6.85 6.58 -5.08
N PHE A 260 -6.61 6.04 -6.28
CA PHE A 260 -5.38 6.32 -7.02
C PHE A 260 -5.26 7.79 -7.43
N ALA A 261 -6.34 8.36 -7.99
CA ALA A 261 -6.36 9.77 -8.35
C ALA A 261 -6.27 10.66 -7.10
N GLU A 262 -6.91 10.24 -6.00
CA GLU A 262 -6.80 10.91 -4.71
C GLU A 262 -5.36 10.88 -4.18
N ALA A 263 -4.69 9.72 -4.20
CA ALA A 263 -3.30 9.60 -3.78
C ALA A 263 -2.38 10.56 -4.54
N VAL A 264 -2.55 10.64 -5.86
CA VAL A 264 -1.79 11.57 -6.71
C VAL A 264 -2.04 13.03 -6.32
N ASP A 265 -3.29 13.42 -6.08
CA ASP A 265 -3.62 14.77 -5.60
C ASP A 265 -2.98 15.06 -4.24
N LEU A 266 -3.12 14.14 -3.28
CA LEU A 266 -2.61 14.31 -1.92
C LEU A 266 -1.09 14.45 -1.88
N ILE A 267 -0.37 13.68 -2.71
CA ILE A 267 1.07 13.81 -2.88
C ILE A 267 1.39 15.16 -3.54
N SER A 268 0.71 15.50 -4.63
CA SER A 268 0.96 16.71 -5.42
C SER A 268 0.81 18.00 -4.65
N ARG A 269 -0.19 18.08 -3.75
CA ARG A 269 -0.41 19.25 -2.89
C ARG A 269 0.25 19.14 -1.52
N ARG A 270 1.11 18.13 -1.32
CA ARG A 270 1.85 17.89 -0.06
C ARG A 270 0.94 17.70 1.16
N ALA A 271 -0.28 17.21 0.96
CA ALA A 271 -1.21 16.89 2.05
C ALA A 271 -0.81 15.62 2.78
N ILE A 272 -0.17 14.69 2.07
CA ILE A 272 0.50 13.51 2.63
C ILE A 272 1.93 13.50 2.09
N ASP A 273 2.90 13.46 3.00
CA ASP A 273 4.32 13.34 2.65
C ASP A 273 4.74 11.86 2.67
N VAL A 274 5.07 11.33 1.49
CA VAL A 274 5.47 9.92 1.30
C VAL A 274 6.98 9.71 1.43
N ARG A 275 7.78 10.78 1.45
CA ARG A 275 9.25 10.68 1.50
C ARG A 275 9.78 9.89 2.70
N PRO A 276 9.17 9.94 3.91
CA PRO A 276 9.67 9.18 5.04
C PRO A 276 9.69 7.66 4.86
N ILE A 277 8.93 7.08 3.91
CA ILE A 277 8.98 5.62 3.66
C ILE A 277 10.06 5.22 2.67
N LEU A 278 10.56 6.16 1.85
CA LEU A 278 11.64 5.92 0.90
C LEU A 278 12.92 5.61 1.68
N SER A 279 13.54 4.47 1.39
CA SER A 279 14.72 4.00 2.11
C SER A 279 15.93 3.85 1.22
N HIS A 280 15.76 3.27 0.03
CA HIS A 280 16.85 3.01 -0.90
C HIS A 280 16.35 3.14 -2.34
N THR A 281 17.25 3.53 -3.22
CA THR A 281 17.04 3.54 -4.67
C THR A 281 18.22 2.83 -5.31
N TYR A 282 17.93 1.91 -6.22
CA TYR A 282 18.92 1.17 -7.01
C TYR A 282 18.66 1.40 -8.48
N PRO A 283 19.69 1.42 -9.33
CA PRO A 283 19.47 1.42 -10.76
C PRO A 283 19.00 0.02 -11.24
N LEU A 284 18.50 -0.10 -12.47
CA LEU A 284 17.89 -1.34 -12.97
C LEU A 284 18.88 -2.52 -13.00
N GLU A 285 20.14 -2.27 -13.33
CA GLU A 285 21.22 -3.25 -13.37
C GLU A 285 21.46 -3.94 -12.02
N ASP A 286 21.12 -3.27 -10.92
CA ASP A 286 21.25 -3.76 -9.56
C ASP A 286 19.91 -4.31 -9.00
N ALA A 287 18.95 -4.64 -9.87
CA ALA A 287 17.62 -5.10 -9.45
C ALA A 287 17.68 -6.29 -8.47
N VAL A 288 18.59 -7.24 -8.63
CA VAL A 288 18.73 -8.36 -7.68
C VAL A 288 19.09 -7.85 -6.28
N SER A 289 20.08 -6.96 -6.18
CA SER A 289 20.48 -6.34 -4.92
C SER A 289 19.35 -5.48 -4.33
N ALA A 290 18.56 -4.81 -5.17
CA ALA A 290 17.38 -4.07 -4.72
C ALA A 290 16.34 -4.99 -4.05
N PHE A 291 16.10 -6.18 -4.61
CA PHE A 291 15.18 -7.18 -4.05
C PHE A 291 15.71 -7.82 -2.76
N GLU A 292 17.01 -8.12 -2.71
CA GLU A 292 17.67 -8.60 -1.49
C GLU A 292 17.59 -7.55 -0.38
N GLN A 293 17.89 -6.28 -0.70
CA GLN A 293 17.77 -5.17 0.24
C GLN A 293 16.34 -4.98 0.74
N ALA A 294 15.36 -5.06 -0.15
CA ALA A 294 13.93 -4.96 0.18
C ALA A 294 13.44 -6.10 1.09
N SER A 295 14.16 -7.22 1.12
CA SER A 295 13.85 -8.35 2.00
C SER A 295 14.35 -8.14 3.44
N ASP A 296 15.33 -7.26 3.65
CA ASP A 296 15.87 -6.92 4.96
C ASP A 296 15.11 -5.76 5.61
N ARG A 297 14.08 -6.13 6.39
CA ARG A 297 13.21 -5.19 7.11
C ARG A 297 13.90 -4.45 8.26
N SER A 298 15.14 -4.80 8.63
CA SER A 298 15.88 -4.09 9.67
C SER A 298 16.41 -2.74 9.20
N VAL A 299 16.57 -2.58 7.88
CA VAL A 299 17.16 -1.38 7.26
C VAL A 299 16.28 -0.81 6.13
N ALA A 300 15.51 -1.65 5.44
CA ALA A 300 14.67 -1.23 4.32
C ALA A 300 13.21 -1.02 4.74
N CYS A 301 12.59 -0.02 4.13
CA CYS A 301 11.15 0.22 4.19
C CYS A 301 10.57 0.13 2.78
N LYS A 302 10.71 1.18 1.97
CA LYS A 302 10.44 1.17 0.53
C LYS A 302 11.75 1.25 -0.25
N VAL A 303 11.99 0.26 -1.11
CA VAL A 303 13.11 0.24 -2.07
C VAL A 303 12.57 0.53 -3.45
N GLN A 304 13.25 1.38 -4.20
CA GLN A 304 12.89 1.75 -5.57
C GLN A 304 13.95 1.31 -6.56
N ILE A 305 13.49 1.01 -7.77
CA ILE A 305 14.35 0.80 -8.93
C ILE A 305 14.22 2.03 -9.81
N ALA A 306 15.29 2.79 -9.94
CA ALA A 306 15.40 3.92 -10.86
C ALA A 306 15.75 3.40 -12.25
N LEU A 307 14.94 3.81 -13.22
CA LEU A 307 15.11 3.47 -14.64
C LEU A 307 15.71 4.63 -15.44
N PHE A 308 15.91 5.78 -14.78
CA PHE A 308 16.43 7.01 -15.35
C PHE A 308 17.36 7.65 -14.33
N ASP A 309 18.58 7.99 -14.75
CA ASP A 309 19.51 8.73 -13.92
C ASP A 309 19.36 10.24 -14.19
N HIS A 310 18.80 10.95 -13.20
CA HIS A 310 18.58 12.39 -13.27
C HIS A 310 19.87 13.20 -13.32
N GLU A 311 21.00 12.67 -12.83
CA GLU A 311 22.29 13.39 -12.84
C GLU A 311 22.96 13.34 -14.22
N THR A 312 22.77 12.27 -14.98
CA THR A 312 23.39 12.09 -16.30
C THR A 312 22.46 12.35 -17.48
N GLY A 313 21.14 12.42 -17.26
CA GLY A 313 20.14 12.66 -18.30
C GLY A 313 20.10 11.58 -19.37
N ARG A 314 20.59 10.37 -19.05
CA ARG A 314 20.63 9.23 -19.97
C ARG A 314 19.51 8.25 -19.62
N THR A 315 18.69 7.94 -20.61
CA THR A 315 18.14 6.60 -20.79
C THR A 315 19.29 5.73 -21.29
N GLU A 316 19.66 4.66 -20.58
CA GLU A 316 20.51 3.62 -21.17
C GLU A 316 19.77 2.85 -22.28
#